data_AF-X6CMP3-F1
#
_entry.id   AF-X6CMP3-F1
#
_cell.length_a   1.000
_cell.length_b   1.000
_cell.length_c   1.000
_cell.angle_alpha   90.00
_cell.angle_beta   90.00
_cell.angle_gamma   90.00
#
_symmetry.space_group_name_H-M   'P 1'
#
loop_
_entity.id
_entity.type
_entity.pdbx_description
1 polymer ?
#
loop_
_entity_poly.entity_id
_entity_poly.type
_entity_poly.pdbx_seq_one_letter_code
_entity_poly.pdbx_strand_id
1 'polypeptide(L)' 'MTNCEFVAGDAYELATLVSRPVDLVFMANAFHGVPDRPRLARAVREALAPGGHYAIVN' A
#
# COMPACT_ATOMS: atom_id res chain seq x y z
N MET A 1 5.72 20.02 5.63
CA MET A 1 5.40 18.75 6.33
C MET A 1 6.71 18.06 6.67
N THR A 2 6.94 17.65 7.92
CA THR A 2 8.24 17.11 8.38
C THR A 2 8.20 15.61 8.74
N ASN A 3 7.16 14.87 8.36
CA ASN A 3 7.04 13.42 8.62
C ASN A 3 6.27 12.66 7.52
N CYS A 4 6.11 13.28 6.36
CA CYS A 4 5.27 12.76 5.29
C CYS A 4 6.04 12.87 3.97
N GLU A 5 6.10 11.77 3.26
CA GLU A 5 6.71 11.66 1.94
C GLU A 5 5.60 11.40 0.92
N PHE A 6 5.59 12.18 -0.15
CA PHE A 6 4.67 11.99 -1.26
C PHE A 6 5.40 11.31 -2.39
N VAL A 7 4.98 10.09 -2.72
CA VAL A 7 5.59 9.28 -3.77
C VAL A 7 4.58 9.11 -4.89
N ALA A 8 4.97 9.51 -6.11
CA ALA A 8 4.21 9.21 -7.32
C ALA A 8 4.70 7.88 -7.90
N GLY A 9 3.81 6.91 -8.07
CA GLY A 9 4.17 5.58 -8.58
C GLY A 9 2.96 4.67 -8.75
N ASP A 10 3.19 3.49 -9.32
CA ASP A 10 2.18 2.43 -9.43
C ASP A 10 2.07 1.70 -8.07
N ALA A 11 0.85 1.56 -7.56
CA ALA A 11 0.59 0.85 -6.31
C ALA A 11 0.95 -0.65 -6.39
N TYR A 12 1.05 -1.24 -7.59
CA TYR A 12 1.59 -2.59 -7.75
C TYR A 12 3.07 -2.69 -7.41
N GLU A 13 3.81 -1.58 -7.42
CA GLU A 13 5.24 -1.52 -7.09
C GLU A 13 5.48 -1.06 -5.64
N LEU A 14 4.43 -1.05 -4.79
CA LEU A 14 4.44 -0.47 -3.45
C LEU A 14 5.65 -0.88 -2.60
N ALA A 15 6.04 -2.15 -2.62
CA ALA A 15 7.17 -2.67 -1.85
C ALA A 15 8.51 -2.02 -2.22
N THR A 16 8.65 -1.50 -3.45
CA THR A 16 9.84 -0.77 -3.91
C THR A 16 9.75 0.74 -3.64
N LEU A 17 8.53 1.26 -3.48
CA LEU A 17 8.26 2.68 -3.27
C LEU A 17 8.39 3.10 -1.80
N VAL A 18 8.20 2.15 -0.86
CA VAL A 18 8.40 2.40 0.57
C VAL A 18 9.85 2.14 0.97
N SER A 19 10.43 3.03 1.78
CA SER A 19 11.83 2.92 2.22
C SER A 19 12.07 1.81 3.26
N ARG A 20 11.00 1.26 3.85
CA ARG A 20 11.02 0.17 4.84
C ARG A 20 9.66 -0.52 4.91
N PRO A 21 9.58 -1.76 5.43
CA PRO A 21 8.30 -2.41 5.71
C PRO A 21 7.40 -1.53 6.58
N VAL A 22 6.10 -1.52 6.28
CA VAL A 22 5.11 -0.67 6.96
C VAL A 22 4.19 -1.50 7.86
N ASP A 23 3.73 -0.89 8.94
CA ASP A 23 2.80 -1.53 9.87
C ASP A 23 1.34 -1.48 9.39
N LEU A 24 1.01 -0.51 8.54
CA LEU A 24 -0.33 -0.29 8.02
C LEU A 24 -0.27 0.19 6.57
N VAL A 25 -1.03 -0.47 5.71
CA VAL A 25 -1.45 0.06 4.42
C VAL A 25 -2.93 0.42 4.51
N PHE A 26 -3.25 1.69 4.25
CA PHE A 26 -4.60 2.21 4.31
C PHE A 26 -5.06 2.68 2.94
N MET A 27 -6.19 2.15 2.48
CA MET A 27 -6.84 2.57 1.25
C MET A 27 -8.21 3.18 1.55
N ALA A 28 -8.34 4.46 1.23
CA ALA A 28 -9.57 5.22 1.43
C ALA A 28 -10.28 5.45 0.09
N ASN A 29 -11.42 4.77 -0.08
CA ASN A 29 -12.35 4.88 -1.20
C ASN A 29 -11.67 4.84 -2.59
N ALA A 30 -10.63 4.02 -2.71
CA ALA A 30 -9.85 3.88 -3.95
C ALA A 30 -9.83 2.43 -4.48
N PHE A 31 -10.29 1.46 -3.68
CA PHE A 31 -10.18 0.04 -4.05
C PHE A 31 -11.03 -0.34 -5.26
N HIS A 32 -12.12 0.39 -5.50
CA HIS A 32 -12.97 0.19 -6.66
C HIS A 32 -12.25 0.45 -7.99
N GLY A 33 -11.25 1.35 -8.00
CA GLY A 33 -10.48 1.73 -9.19
C GLY A 33 -9.33 0.78 -9.53
N VAL A 34 -9.03 -0.21 -8.68
CA VAL A 34 -7.91 -1.13 -8.89
C VAL A 34 -8.26 -2.17 -9.97
N PRO A 35 -7.52 -2.23 -11.09
CA PRO A 35 -7.81 -3.17 -12.18
C PRO A 35 -7.60 -4.64 -11.80
N ASP A 36 -6.55 -4.94 -11.04
CA ASP A 36 -6.16 -6.30 -10.59
C ASP A 36 -5.97 -6.30 -9.07
N ARG A 37 -7.07 -6.53 -8.36
CA ARG A 37 -7.11 -6.52 -6.88
C ARG A 37 -6.22 -7.62 -6.26
N PRO A 38 -6.17 -8.86 -6.78
CA PRO A 38 -5.21 -9.87 -6.30
C PRO A 38 -3.75 -9.46 -6.44
N ARG A 39 -3.35 -8.84 -7.56
CA ARG A 39 -1.98 -8.33 -7.74
C ARG A 39 -1.66 -7.26 -6.70
N LEU A 40 -2.58 -6.31 -6.48
CA LEU A 40 -2.39 -5.28 -5.46
C LEU A 40 -2.28 -5.88 -4.06
N ALA A 41 -3.13 -6.85 -3.70
CA ALA A 41 -3.07 -7.49 -2.38
C ALA A 41 -1.71 -8.18 -2.12
N ARG A 42 -1.06 -8.72 -3.16
CA ARG A 42 0.30 -9.28 -3.06
C ARG A 42 1.35 -8.18 -2.85
N ALA A 43 1.29 -7.12 -3.64
CA ALA A 43 2.19 -5.97 -3.48
C ALA A 43 2.09 -5.34 -2.09
N VAL A 44 0.86 -5.22 -1.56
CA VAL A 44 0.63 -4.78 -0.17
C VAL A 44 1.25 -5.75 0.83
N ARG A 45 1.05 -7.06 0.65
CA ARG A 45 1.64 -8.06 1.54
C ARG A 45 3.18 -8.00 1.57
N GLU A 46 3.82 -7.76 0.44
CA GLU A 46 5.28 -7.62 0.35
C GLU A 46 5.80 -6.37 1.06
N ALA A 47 5.01 -5.30 1.09
CA ALA A 47 5.35 -4.06 1.79
C ALA A 47 5.09 -4.10 3.31
N LEU A 48 4.29 -5.04 3.81
CA LEU A 48 3.93 -5.12 5.22
C LEU A 48 5.01 -5.77 6.09
N ALA A 49 5.25 -5.19 7.27
CA ALA A 49 5.99 -5.85 8.33
C ALA A 49 5.23 -7.09 8.87
N PRO A 50 5.90 -8.05 9.54
CA PRO A 50 5.21 -9.12 10.25
C PRO A 50 4.17 -8.57 11.24
N GLY A 51 2.91 -9.00 11.11
CA GLY A 51 1.80 -8.49 11.92
C GLY A 51 1.16 -7.20 11.42
N GLY A 52 1.65 -6.62 10.31
CA GLY A 52 1.08 -5.43 9.70
C GLY A 52 -0.31 -5.67 9.10
N HIS A 53 -1.07 -4.59 8.95
CA HIS A 53 -2.47 -4.63 8.52
C HIS A 53 -2.71 -3.95 7.18
N TYR A 54 -3.65 -4.52 6.40
CA TYR A 54 -4.19 -3.90 5.20
C TYR A 54 -5.64 -3.53 5.44
N ALA A 55 -5.92 -2.22 5.53
CA ALA A 55 -7.26 -1.69 5.79
C ALA A 55 -7.82 -1.02 4.52
N ILE A 56 -8.97 -1.50 4.08
CA ILE A 56 -9.73 -0.94 2.95
C ILE A 56 -11.01 -0.35 3.52
N VAL A 57 -11.24 0.93 3.27
CA VAL A 57 -12.49 1.63 3.58
C VAL A 57 -13.07 2.13 2.27
N ASN A 58 -14.34 1.84 1.99
CA ASN A 58 -15.07 2.36 0.84
C ASN A 58 -16.23 3.23 1.32
#